data_AF-A0A3B8WXH2-F1
#
_entry.id   AF-A0A3B8WXH2-F1
#
_cell.length_a   1.000
_cell.length_b   1.000
_cell.length_c   1.000
_cell.angle_alpha   90.00
_cell.angle_beta   90.00
_cell.angle_gamma   90.00
#
_symmetry.space_group_name_H-M   'P 1'
#
loop_
_entity.id
_entity.type
_entity.pdbx_description
1 polymer ?
#
loop_
_entity_poly.entity_id
_entity_poly.type
_entity_poly.pdbx_seq_one_letter_code
_entity_poly.pdbx_strand_id
1 'polypeptide(L)'
;ALLFRAEQEPVPSAGGSLIPNPKQITAGRVAVVDYHPQLLQQIRELSGSGILMSPGTRELHHPEIGPLMKRHFVGNDQRATQRFALQKLAWELTCDSFGARQLLFEMLNAGGAQLNQTMYLEMCDLSAASRLATELAGIGREGVELLKRVH
;
A
#
# COMPACT_ATOMS: atom_id res chain seq x y z
N ALA A 1 4.64 5.89 -11.42
CA ALA A 1 3.81 5.80 -12.64
C ALA A 1 2.52 6.62 -12.53
N LEU A 2 1.65 6.34 -11.54
CA LEU A 2 0.37 7.05 -11.40
C LEU A 2 0.50 8.56 -11.14
N LEU A 3 1.41 8.98 -10.26
CA LEU A 3 1.70 10.40 -10.01
C LEU A 3 2.10 11.13 -11.30
N PHE A 4 3.07 10.57 -12.02
CA PHE A 4 3.52 11.12 -13.30
C PHE A 4 2.39 11.21 -14.33
N ARG A 5 1.52 10.19 -14.41
CA ARG A 5 0.34 10.25 -15.29
C ARG A 5 -0.67 11.31 -14.87
N ALA A 6 -0.85 11.53 -13.57
CA ALA A 6 -1.72 12.58 -13.06
C ALA A 6 -1.25 13.98 -13.49
N GLU A 7 0.07 14.19 -13.57
CA GLU A 7 0.68 15.44 -14.03
C GLU A 7 0.63 15.62 -15.56
N GLN A 8 0.81 14.55 -16.32
CA GLN A 8 0.81 14.58 -17.79
C GLN A 8 -0.59 14.68 -18.41
N GLU A 9 -1.63 14.25 -17.69
CA GLU A 9 -3.02 14.26 -18.16
C GLU A 9 -3.91 15.15 -17.27
N PRO A 10 -3.58 16.44 -17.06
CA PRO A 10 -4.33 17.31 -16.16
C PRO A 10 -5.74 17.58 -16.70
N VAL A 11 -6.66 17.92 -15.79
CA VAL A 11 -8.03 18.29 -16.14
C VAL A 11 -8.34 19.72 -15.67
N PRO A 12 -9.17 20.48 -16.40
CA PRO A 12 -9.59 21.80 -15.94
C PRO A 12 -10.52 21.68 -14.73
N SER A 13 -10.28 22.52 -13.73
CA SER A 13 -11.20 22.73 -12.62
C SER A 13 -12.35 23.68 -13.01
N ALA A 14 -13.39 23.75 -12.19
CA ALA A 14 -14.50 24.69 -12.37
C ALA A 14 -14.05 26.16 -12.43
N GLY A 15 -12.93 26.50 -11.78
CA GLY A 15 -12.35 27.85 -11.80
C GLY A 15 -11.38 28.12 -12.97
N GLY A 16 -11.22 27.18 -13.90
CA GLY A 16 -10.32 27.33 -15.07
C GLY A 16 -8.86 26.97 -14.82
N SER A 17 -8.44 26.76 -13.57
CA SER A 17 -7.10 26.23 -13.25
C SER A 17 -6.99 24.76 -13.60
N LEU A 18 -5.82 24.31 -14.03
CA LEU A 18 -5.53 22.89 -14.23
C LEU A 18 -5.27 22.19 -12.90
N ILE A 19 -5.84 21.00 -12.72
CA ILE A 19 -5.57 20.12 -11.57
C ILE A 19 -5.01 18.77 -12.06
N PRO A 20 -4.20 18.09 -11.23
CA PRO A 20 -3.76 16.74 -11.53
C PRO A 20 -4.95 15.80 -11.77
N ASN A 21 -4.79 14.83 -12.66
CA ASN A 21 -5.87 13.94 -13.04
C ASN A 21 -6.47 13.20 -11.83
N PRO A 22 -7.73 13.48 -11.44
CA PRO A 22 -8.31 12.87 -10.24
C PRO A 22 -8.46 11.35 -10.38
N LYS A 23 -8.68 10.82 -11.59
CA LYS A 23 -8.77 9.37 -11.84
C LYS A 23 -7.47 8.66 -11.47
N GLN A 24 -6.32 9.24 -11.83
CA GLN A 24 -5.00 8.66 -11.52
C GLN A 24 -4.68 8.74 -10.02
N ILE A 25 -5.07 9.85 -9.37
CA ILE A 25 -4.92 10.01 -7.92
C ILE A 25 -5.77 8.99 -7.16
N THR A 26 -7.04 8.82 -7.54
CA THR A 26 -7.94 7.84 -6.91
C THR A 26 -7.47 6.41 -7.16
N ALA A 27 -6.96 6.09 -8.35
CA ALA A 27 -6.32 4.79 -8.61
C ALA A 27 -5.18 4.50 -7.63
N GLY A 28 -4.37 5.52 -7.31
CA GLY A 28 -3.29 5.41 -6.33
C GLY A 28 -3.81 5.11 -4.93
N ARG A 29 -4.92 5.74 -4.53
CA ARG A 29 -5.57 5.47 -3.23
C ARG A 29 -6.06 4.02 -3.13
N VAL A 30 -6.74 3.53 -4.16
CA VAL A 30 -7.18 2.12 -4.22
C VAL A 30 -5.98 1.19 -4.05
N ALA A 31 -4.90 1.44 -4.82
CA ALA A 31 -3.70 0.63 -4.75
C ALA A 31 -3.05 0.64 -3.36
N VAL A 32 -2.96 1.79 -2.70
CA VAL A 32 -2.35 1.88 -1.36
C VAL A 32 -3.12 1.05 -0.34
N VAL A 33 -4.45 1.13 -0.33
CA VAL A 33 -5.27 0.37 0.63
C VAL A 33 -5.07 -1.14 0.44
N ASP A 34 -4.94 -1.60 -0.81
CA ASP A 34 -4.78 -3.02 -1.12
C ASP A 34 -3.35 -3.53 -0.86
N TYR A 35 -2.33 -2.76 -1.28
CA TYR A 35 -0.92 -3.23 -1.28
C TYR A 35 -0.16 -2.89 0.00
N HIS A 36 -0.50 -1.81 0.72
CA HIS A 36 0.25 -1.42 1.92
C HIS A 36 0.28 -2.53 3.00
N PRO A 37 -0.85 -3.20 3.35
CA PRO A 37 -0.82 -4.31 4.30
C PRO A 37 0.08 -5.48 3.84
N GLN A 38 0.08 -5.77 2.53
CA GLN A 38 0.87 -6.83 1.93
C GLN A 38 2.38 -6.51 1.99
N LEU A 39 2.74 -5.25 1.74
CA LEU A 39 4.12 -4.78 1.83
C LEU A 39 4.64 -4.86 3.27
N LEU A 40 3.84 -4.45 4.27
CA LEU A 40 4.23 -4.62 5.67
C LEU A 40 4.40 -6.10 6.04
N GLN A 41 3.54 -6.98 5.51
CA GLN A 41 3.66 -8.42 5.71
C GLN A 41 4.95 -8.99 5.11
N GLN A 42 5.32 -8.57 3.89
CA GLN A 42 6.59 -8.96 3.27
C GLN A 42 7.80 -8.50 4.09
N ILE A 43 7.77 -7.30 4.66
CA ILE A 43 8.83 -6.81 5.55
C ILE A 43 8.96 -7.72 6.77
N ARG A 44 7.85 -8.13 7.40
CA ARG A 44 7.86 -9.06 8.53
C ARG A 44 8.44 -10.42 8.15
N GLU A 45 8.07 -10.96 6.99
CA GLU A 45 8.59 -12.24 6.49
C GLU A 45 10.09 -12.20 6.23
N LEU A 46 10.57 -11.15 5.56
CA LEU A 46 12.00 -10.93 5.31
C LEU A 46 12.80 -10.75 6.61
N SER A 47 12.17 -10.19 7.64
CA SER A 47 12.80 -9.94 8.94
C SER A 47 12.95 -11.22 9.78
N GLY A 48 12.07 -12.20 9.58
CA GLY A 48 12.05 -13.46 10.32
C GLY A 48 11.89 -13.26 11.84
N SER A 49 12.35 -14.23 12.64
CA SER A 49 12.31 -14.13 14.11
C SER A 49 13.21 -13.03 14.68
N GLY A 50 14.14 -12.51 13.87
CA GLY A 50 15.04 -11.42 14.26
C GLY A 50 14.31 -10.14 14.66
N ILE A 51 13.11 -9.91 14.12
CA ILE A 51 12.31 -8.71 14.42
C ILE A 51 11.91 -8.65 15.91
N LEU A 52 11.71 -9.81 16.54
CA LEU A 52 11.38 -9.95 17.95
C LEU A 52 12.62 -10.03 18.84
N MET A 53 13.63 -10.78 18.39
CA MET A 53 14.77 -11.20 19.22
C MET A 53 15.95 -10.21 19.20
N SER A 54 15.91 -9.19 18.34
CA SER A 54 17.03 -8.24 18.24
C SER A 54 17.20 -7.44 19.54
N PRO A 55 18.40 -7.43 20.14
CA PRO A 55 18.67 -6.61 21.31
C PRO A 55 18.64 -5.13 20.96
N GLY A 56 18.25 -4.29 21.93
CA GLY A 56 18.36 -2.85 21.81
C GLY A 56 19.73 -2.34 22.22
N THR A 57 19.94 -1.04 22.00
CA THR A 57 21.18 -0.35 22.38
C THR A 57 21.42 -0.44 23.89
N ARG A 58 20.38 -0.27 24.71
CA ARG A 58 20.51 -0.30 26.17
C ARG A 58 21.02 -1.66 26.66
N GLU A 59 20.50 -2.76 26.11
CA GLU A 59 20.92 -4.12 26.48
C GLU A 59 22.38 -4.38 26.08
N LEU A 60 22.79 -3.90 24.89
CA LEU A 60 24.16 -4.06 24.39
C LEU A 60 25.20 -3.26 25.18
N HIS A 61 24.81 -2.15 25.80
CA HIS A 61 25.67 -1.28 26.60
C HIS A 61 25.56 -1.54 28.11
N HIS A 62 24.68 -2.44 28.56
CA HIS A 62 24.57 -2.79 29.97
C HIS A 62 25.87 -3.45 30.47
N PRO A 63 26.42 -3.05 31.64
CA PRO A 63 27.73 -3.53 32.10
C PRO A 63 27.79 -5.06 32.29
N GLU A 64 26.70 -5.67 32.76
CA GLU A 64 26.64 -7.11 33.03
C GLU A 64 26.08 -7.93 31.86
N ILE A 65 25.09 -7.40 31.12
CA ILE A 65 24.34 -8.13 30.09
C ILE A 65 24.99 -7.94 28.71
N GLY A 66 25.55 -6.76 28.46
CA GLY A 66 26.18 -6.41 27.19
C GLY A 66 27.30 -7.37 26.78
N PRO A 67 28.25 -7.75 27.67
CA PRO A 67 29.26 -8.76 27.36
C PRO A 67 28.67 -10.12 26.96
N LEU A 68 27.58 -10.56 27.62
CA LEU A 68 26.88 -11.81 27.30
C LEU A 68 26.19 -11.72 25.94
N MET A 69 25.49 -10.61 25.64
CA MET A 69 24.86 -10.37 24.35
C MET A 69 25.89 -10.32 23.22
N LYS A 70 27.04 -9.66 23.45
CA LYS A 70 28.14 -9.64 22.48
C LYS A 70 28.68 -11.05 22.22
N ARG A 71 28.86 -11.86 23.26
CA ARG A 71 29.36 -13.23 23.13
C ARG A 71 28.39 -14.16 22.41
N HIS A 72 27.09 -14.08 22.71
CA HIS A 72 26.10 -15.08 22.28
C HIS A 72 25.20 -14.65 21.11
N PHE A 73 24.90 -13.35 20.97
CA PHE A 73 23.98 -12.82 19.93
C PHE A 73 24.71 -12.07 18.81
N VAL A 74 25.78 -11.35 19.12
CA VAL A 74 26.59 -10.62 18.12
C VAL A 74 27.66 -11.54 17.54
N GLY A 75 28.34 -12.30 18.40
CA GLY A 75 29.52 -13.08 18.04
C GLY A 75 30.64 -12.18 17.50
N ASN A 76 31.29 -12.61 16.42
CA ASN A 76 32.36 -11.85 15.75
C ASN A 76 31.86 -11.02 14.55
N ASP A 77 30.54 -10.92 14.33
CA ASP A 77 29.98 -10.19 13.19
C ASP A 77 29.90 -8.69 13.48
N GLN A 78 30.79 -7.91 12.87
CA GLN A 78 30.83 -6.46 13.01
C GLN A 78 29.56 -5.76 12.48
N ARG A 79 28.76 -6.43 11.63
CA ARG A 79 27.52 -5.88 11.09
C ARG A 79 26.31 -6.13 11.98
N ALA A 80 26.45 -6.92 13.06
CA ALA A 80 25.33 -7.32 13.89
C ALA A 80 24.58 -6.12 14.50
N THR A 81 25.29 -5.08 14.95
CA THR A 81 24.66 -3.87 15.48
C THR A 81 23.79 -3.17 14.43
N GLN A 82 24.27 -3.05 13.19
CA GLN A 82 23.48 -2.48 12.09
C GLN A 82 22.29 -3.36 11.74
N ARG A 83 22.47 -4.69 11.73
CA ARG A 83 21.37 -5.64 11.52
C ARG A 83 20.28 -5.47 12.59
N PHE A 84 20.65 -5.34 13.86
CA PHE A 84 19.67 -5.12 14.93
C PHE A 84 18.96 -3.78 14.78
N ALA A 85 19.67 -2.72 14.37
CA ALA A 85 19.04 -1.43 14.08
C ALA A 85 18.01 -1.55 12.94
N LEU A 86 18.32 -2.28 11.86
CA LEU A 86 17.37 -2.54 10.77
C LEU A 86 16.15 -3.35 11.24
N GLN A 87 16.36 -4.35 12.10
CA GLN A 87 15.28 -5.15 12.69
C GLN A 87 14.37 -4.31 13.60
N LYS A 88 14.94 -3.36 14.36
CA LYS A 88 14.15 -2.42 15.16
C LYS A 88 13.37 -1.43 14.30
N LEU A 89 13.96 -0.93 13.21
CA LEU A 89 13.23 -0.11 12.25
C LEU A 89 12.07 -0.89 11.62
N ALA A 90 12.28 -2.15 11.22
CA ALA A 90 11.22 -3.00 10.73
C ALA A 90 10.11 -3.23 11.78
N TRP A 91 10.48 -3.41 13.06
CA TRP A 91 9.52 -3.52 14.16
C TRP A 91 8.66 -2.25 14.31
N GLU A 92 9.28 -1.07 14.32
CA GLU A 92 8.57 0.22 14.45
C GLU A 92 7.65 0.49 13.25
N LEU A 93 8.04 0.08 12.04
CA LEU A 93 7.21 0.27 10.86
C LEU A 93 6.04 -0.70 10.76
N THR A 94 6.16 -1.91 11.34
CA THR A 94 5.24 -3.01 11.03
C THR A 94 4.51 -3.60 12.24
N CYS A 95 5.01 -3.45 13.46
CA CYS A 95 4.54 -4.26 14.61
C CYS A 95 4.08 -3.42 15.80
N ASP A 96 4.75 -2.30 16.09
CA ASP A 96 4.40 -1.50 17.26
C ASP A 96 3.14 -0.64 17.05
N SER A 97 2.78 0.12 18.08
CA SER A 97 1.60 0.99 18.04
C SER A 97 1.74 2.12 17.01
N PHE A 98 2.95 2.58 16.72
CA PHE A 98 3.20 3.60 15.70
C PHE A 98 2.96 3.02 14.30
N GLY A 99 3.58 1.89 13.97
CA GLY A 99 3.38 1.19 12.70
C GLY A 99 1.93 0.76 12.47
N ALA A 100 1.26 0.25 13.51
CA ALA A 100 -0.16 -0.09 13.45
C ALA A 100 -1.04 1.14 13.16
N ARG A 101 -0.74 2.28 13.82
CA ARG A 101 -1.45 3.54 13.58
C ARG A 101 -1.16 4.09 12.18
N GLN A 102 0.06 3.95 11.66
CA GLN A 102 0.41 4.36 10.30
C GLN A 102 -0.34 3.52 9.28
N LEU A 103 -0.44 2.20 9.46
CA LEU A 103 -1.24 1.33 8.61
C LEU A 103 -2.70 1.78 8.55
N LEU A 104 -3.31 2.07 9.69
CA LEU A 104 -4.68 2.59 9.74
C LEU A 104 -4.81 3.93 9.01
N PHE A 105 -3.82 4.82 9.16
CA PHE A 105 -3.79 6.09 8.45
C PHE A 105 -3.77 5.87 6.94
N GLU A 106 -2.85 5.05 6.41
CA GLU A 106 -2.76 4.79 4.97
C GLU A 106 -4.03 4.15 4.40
N MET A 107 -4.70 3.29 5.17
CA MET A 107 -5.91 2.61 4.74
C MET A 107 -7.16 3.49 4.73
N LEU A 108 -7.21 4.53 5.58
CA LEU A 108 -8.47 5.22 5.88
C LEU A 108 -8.42 6.75 5.70
N ASN A 109 -7.24 7.36 5.53
CA ASN A 109 -7.12 8.82 5.49
C ASN A 109 -7.93 9.49 4.37
N ALA A 110 -8.17 8.78 3.26
CA ALA A 110 -8.86 9.28 2.08
C ALA A 110 -10.13 8.45 1.76
N GLY A 111 -10.71 7.79 2.78
CA GLY A 111 -11.79 6.83 2.61
C GLY A 111 -11.27 5.41 2.47
N GLY A 112 -12.09 4.44 2.90
CA GLY A 112 -11.73 3.01 2.81
C GLY A 112 -11.73 2.48 1.38
N ALA A 113 -11.23 1.25 1.21
CA ALA A 113 -11.12 0.57 -0.10
C ALA A 113 -12.39 0.66 -0.95
N GLN A 114 -13.53 0.29 -0.36
CA GLN A 114 -14.81 0.27 -1.09
C GLN A 114 -15.19 1.65 -1.65
N LEU A 115 -15.02 2.70 -0.86
CA LEU A 115 -15.36 4.06 -1.27
C LEU A 115 -14.46 4.52 -2.42
N ASN A 116 -13.15 4.30 -2.29
CA ASN A 116 -12.18 4.67 -3.33
C ASN A 116 -12.41 3.89 -4.62
N GLN A 117 -12.76 2.61 -4.54
CA GLN A 117 -13.09 1.79 -5.72
C GLN A 117 -14.34 2.30 -6.43
N THR A 118 -15.41 2.61 -5.70
CA THR A 118 -16.63 3.21 -6.28
C THR A 118 -16.30 4.53 -6.96
N MET A 119 -15.62 5.46 -6.27
CA MET A 119 -15.21 6.75 -6.85
C MET A 119 -14.36 6.59 -8.11
N TYR A 120 -13.47 5.59 -8.15
CA TYR A 120 -12.65 5.32 -9.31
C TYR A 120 -13.47 4.81 -10.50
N LEU A 121 -14.40 3.87 -10.26
CA LEU A 121 -15.26 3.31 -11.30
C LEU A 121 -16.20 4.36 -11.91
N GLU A 122 -16.73 5.28 -11.10
CA GLU A 122 -17.55 6.40 -11.56
C GLU A 122 -16.79 7.33 -12.53
N MET A 123 -15.46 7.41 -12.42
CA MET A 123 -14.61 8.20 -13.32
C MET A 123 -14.18 7.44 -14.59
N CYS A 124 -14.48 6.14 -14.70
CA CYS A 124 -14.06 5.31 -15.82
C CYS A 124 -15.13 5.24 -16.91
N ASP A 125 -14.74 5.53 -18.16
CA ASP A 125 -15.60 5.24 -19.32
C ASP A 125 -15.50 3.75 -19.68
N LEU A 126 -16.51 2.98 -19.26
CA LEU A 126 -16.63 1.55 -19.54
C LEU A 126 -17.37 1.27 -20.86
N SER A 127 -17.76 2.28 -21.63
CA SER A 127 -18.58 2.10 -22.84
C SER A 127 -17.87 1.22 -23.88
N ALA A 128 -16.56 1.39 -24.05
CA ALA A 128 -15.77 0.57 -24.96
C ALA A 128 -15.69 -0.89 -24.51
N ALA A 129 -15.43 -1.10 -23.22
CA ALA A 129 -15.39 -2.45 -22.63
C ALA A 129 -16.75 -3.14 -22.72
N SER A 130 -17.83 -2.42 -22.44
CA SER A 130 -19.20 -2.93 -22.56
C SER A 130 -19.55 -3.32 -24.00
N ARG A 131 -19.18 -2.49 -25.00
CA ARG A 131 -19.36 -2.84 -26.42
C ARG A 131 -18.60 -4.11 -26.81
N LEU A 132 -17.33 -4.23 -26.41
CA LEU A 132 -16.52 -5.40 -26.70
C LEU A 132 -17.10 -6.66 -26.03
N ALA A 133 -17.50 -6.57 -24.76
CA ALA A 133 -18.11 -7.69 -24.04
C ALA A 133 -19.41 -8.17 -24.70
N THR A 134 -20.24 -7.23 -25.15
CA THR A 134 -21.48 -7.48 -25.90
C THR A 134 -21.21 -8.24 -27.20
N GLU A 135 -20.22 -7.78 -27.98
CA GLU A 135 -19.83 -8.38 -29.26
C GLU A 135 -19.33 -9.82 -29.06
N LEU A 136 -18.43 -10.03 -28.09
CA LEU A 136 -17.89 -11.35 -27.78
C LEU A 136 -18.94 -12.34 -27.26
N ALA A 137 -19.97 -11.84 -26.56
CA ALA A 137 -21.08 -12.65 -26.09
C ALA A 137 -22.11 -12.98 -27.18
N GLY A 138 -21.94 -12.46 -28.41
CA GLY A 138 -22.89 -12.65 -29.51
C GLY A 138 -24.23 -11.94 -29.29
N ILE A 139 -24.28 -10.99 -28.36
CA ILE A 139 -25.50 -10.26 -28.00
C ILE A 139 -25.62 -9.11 -29.01
N GLY A 140 -26.46 -9.25 -30.04
CA GLY A 140 -26.72 -8.15 -30.97
C GLY A 140 -27.32 -6.91 -30.28
N ARG A 141 -27.53 -5.82 -31.04
CA ARG A 141 -28.16 -4.57 -30.53
C ARG A 141 -29.45 -4.80 -29.72
N GLU A 142 -30.25 -5.79 -30.11
CA GLU A 142 -31.50 -6.17 -29.43
C GLU A 142 -31.29 -6.73 -28.01
N GLY A 143 -30.25 -7.53 -27.79
CA GLY A 143 -29.98 -8.09 -26.47
C GLY A 143 -29.42 -7.06 -25.48
N VAL A 144 -28.71 -6.04 -25.98
CA VAL A 144 -28.27 -4.88 -25.17
C VAL A 144 -29.47 -4.07 -24.69
N GLU A 145 -30.43 -3.81 -25.57
CA GLU A 145 -31.69 -3.12 -25.21
C GLU A 145 -32.49 -3.91 -24.15
N LEU A 146 -32.47 -5.24 -24.24
CA LEU A 146 -33.10 -6.12 -23.25
C LEU A 146 -32.42 -6.03 -21.87
N LEU A 147 -31.08 -6.04 -21.82
CA LEU A 147 -30.32 -5.93 -20.56
C LEU A 147 -30.54 -4.58 -19.85
N LYS A 148 -30.68 -3.49 -20.61
CA LYS A 148 -30.97 -2.15 -20.05
C LYS A 148 -32.33 -2.04 -19.37
N ARG A 149 -33.27 -2.96 -19.65
CA ARG A 149 -34.61 -2.99 -19.03
C ARG A 149 -34.67 -3.80 -17.75
N VAL A 150 -33.61 -4.53 -17.40
CA VAL A 150 -33.55 -5.45 -16.25
C VAL A 150 -32.84 -4.81 -15.04
N HIS A 151 -32.33 -3.57 -15.19
CA HIS A 151 -31.89 -2.69 -14.11
C HIS A 151 -32.80 -1.47 -14.05
#